data_AF-A0A1M5W4I4-F1
#
_entry.id   AF-A0A1M5W4I4-F1
#
_cell.length_a   1.000
_cell.length_b   1.000
_cell.length_c   1.000
_cell.angle_alpha   90.00
_cell.angle_beta   90.00
_cell.angle_gamma   90.00
#
_symmetry.space_group_name_H-M   'P 1'
#
loop_
_entity.id
_entity.type
_entity.pdbx_description
1 polymer ?
#
loop_
_entity_poly.entity_id
_entity_poly.type
_entity_poly.pdbx_seq_one_letter_code
_entity_poly.pdbx_strand_id
1 'polypeptide(L)'
;MSKVVALTGAGISKASDIPTFEELGDLRQKLSRSYFENYPIKFYEILKKFKDTVRIAKPNEAHIALAKYDIPVITMNIDSLHKKAGSKDVLEIHGNLETVFCNKCNREYDFDVIYDSIYCKNCKSILNPNVVLYGDMIPNYFTAIDIISSADILLVVGTSFYTSTSSDLVYRAKSLGIKVKIINERAEELVPEFLEKVMRKD
;
A
#
# COMPACT_ATOMS: atom_id res chain seq x y z
N MET A 1 -26.71 7.54 -1.08
CA MET A 1 -25.72 6.55 -0.63
C MET A 1 -24.54 7.31 -0.06
N SER A 2 -24.01 6.89 1.08
CA SER A 2 -22.80 7.51 1.63
C SER A 2 -21.60 7.19 0.76
N LYS A 3 -20.77 8.19 0.49
CA LYS A 3 -19.51 8.00 -0.24
C LYS A 3 -18.44 7.50 0.73
N VAL A 4 -18.02 6.25 0.54
CA VAL A 4 -16.97 5.60 1.34
C VAL A 4 -15.65 5.66 0.57
N VAL A 5 -14.56 6.01 1.26
CA VAL A 5 -13.18 5.84 0.79
C VAL A 5 -12.46 4.94 1.78
N ALA A 6 -11.63 4.03 1.29
CA ALA A 6 -10.84 3.15 2.14
C ALA A 6 -9.39 3.63 2.29
N LEU A 7 -8.86 3.64 3.51
CA LEU A 7 -7.44 3.78 3.81
C LEU A 7 -6.93 2.45 4.37
N THR A 8 -5.99 1.81 3.69
CA THR A 8 -5.56 0.44 4.05
C THR A 8 -4.08 0.34 4.39
N GLY A 9 -3.75 -0.51 5.36
CA GLY A 9 -2.40 -0.87 5.76
C GLY A 9 -2.19 -2.39 5.81
N ALA A 10 -1.01 -2.81 6.28
CA ALA A 10 -0.55 -4.19 6.14
C ALA A 10 -1.50 -5.23 6.77
N GLY A 11 -2.26 -4.87 7.79
CA GLY A 11 -3.20 -5.77 8.46
C GLY A 11 -4.32 -6.30 7.56
N ILE A 12 -4.71 -5.57 6.50
CA ILE A 12 -5.70 -6.08 5.54
C ILE A 12 -5.18 -7.30 4.76
N SER A 13 -3.87 -7.38 4.57
CA SER A 13 -3.20 -8.44 3.81
C SER A 13 -2.79 -9.64 4.68
N LYS A 14 -3.07 -9.60 5.99
CA LYS A 14 -2.71 -10.69 6.92
C LYS A 14 -3.41 -12.01 6.58
N ALA A 15 -4.70 -11.94 6.24
CA ALA A 15 -5.47 -13.11 5.77
C ALA A 15 -5.07 -13.58 4.35
N SER A 16 -4.09 -12.92 3.73
CA SER A 16 -3.50 -13.29 2.45
C SER A 16 -2.07 -13.82 2.60
N ASP A 17 -1.68 -14.23 3.81
CA ASP A 17 -0.36 -14.76 4.17
C ASP A 17 0.81 -13.79 3.94
N ILE A 18 0.53 -12.47 3.90
CA ILE A 18 1.56 -11.44 3.84
C ILE A 18 1.88 -10.98 5.28
N PRO A 19 3.13 -11.14 5.76
CA PRO A 19 3.50 -10.70 7.09
C PRO A 19 3.47 -9.17 7.19
N THR A 20 3.06 -8.67 8.33
CA THR A 20 3.12 -7.24 8.65
C THR A 20 4.56 -6.84 8.96
N PHE A 21 4.90 -5.55 8.78
CA PHE A 21 6.25 -5.07 9.11
C PHE A 21 6.61 -5.19 10.60
N GLU A 22 5.62 -5.25 11.49
CA GLU A 22 5.84 -5.48 12.93
C GLU A 22 6.33 -6.90 13.21
N GLU A 23 5.88 -7.88 12.42
CA GLU A 23 6.30 -9.28 12.52
C GLU A 23 7.72 -9.52 11.94
N LEU A 24 8.32 -8.50 11.29
CA LEU A 24 9.61 -8.61 10.60
C LEU A 24 10.81 -8.08 11.41
N GLY A 25 10.61 -7.66 12.66
CA GLY A 25 11.67 -7.30 13.61
C GLY A 25 12.67 -6.26 13.06
N ASP A 26 13.97 -6.58 13.11
CA ASP A 26 15.07 -5.69 12.68
C ASP A 26 15.07 -5.36 11.18
N LEU A 27 14.24 -6.04 10.38
CA LEU A 27 14.16 -5.79 8.94
C LEU A 27 13.78 -4.34 8.63
N ARG A 28 13.03 -3.70 9.51
CA ARG A 28 12.55 -2.33 9.36
C ARG A 28 13.69 -1.31 9.20
N GLN A 29 14.79 -1.47 9.94
CA GLN A 29 15.94 -0.56 9.84
C GLN A 29 16.59 -0.62 8.45
N LYS A 30 16.41 -1.74 7.76
CA LYS A 30 16.91 -1.99 6.40
C LYS A 30 15.97 -1.46 5.30
N LEU A 31 14.77 -0.97 5.66
CA LEU A 31 13.79 -0.39 4.73
C LEU A 31 13.86 1.15 4.70
N SER A 32 15.07 1.70 4.79
CA SER A 32 15.32 3.15 4.75
C SER A 32 16.06 3.56 3.48
N ARG A 33 15.86 4.81 3.06
CA ARG A 33 16.57 5.41 1.92
C ARG A 33 18.08 5.30 2.09
N SER A 34 18.57 5.64 3.29
CA SER A 34 19.98 5.54 3.64
C SER A 34 20.52 4.10 3.52
N TYR A 35 19.76 3.09 3.96
CA TYR A 35 20.20 1.69 3.83
C TYR A 35 20.30 1.27 2.36
N PHE A 36 19.32 1.63 1.53
CA PHE A 36 19.36 1.35 0.09
C PHE A 36 20.58 1.99 -0.58
N GLU A 37 20.87 3.25 -0.28
CA GLU A 37 22.02 3.97 -0.87
C GLU A 37 23.37 3.35 -0.48
N ASN A 38 23.50 2.89 0.76
CA ASN A 38 24.74 2.29 1.25
C ASN A 38 24.88 0.79 0.91
N TYR A 39 23.78 0.05 0.82
CA TYR A 39 23.76 -1.40 0.66
C TYR A 39 22.73 -1.89 -0.38
N PRO A 40 22.79 -1.41 -1.64
CA PRO A 40 21.73 -1.64 -2.63
C PRO A 40 21.52 -3.12 -2.98
N ILE A 41 22.60 -3.92 -3.01
CA ILE A 41 22.51 -5.37 -3.28
C ILE A 41 21.73 -6.08 -2.17
N LYS A 42 22.12 -5.87 -0.90
CA LYS A 42 21.45 -6.46 0.28
C LYS A 42 20.01 -5.98 0.40
N PHE A 43 19.76 -4.72 0.07
CA PHE A 43 18.41 -4.17 0.03
C PHE A 43 17.53 -4.90 -0.99
N TYR A 44 18.03 -5.15 -2.20
CA TYR A 44 17.26 -5.89 -3.21
C TYR A 44 17.10 -7.38 -2.90
N GLU A 45 18.01 -8.01 -2.16
CA GLU A 45 17.78 -9.36 -1.62
C GLU A 45 16.56 -9.41 -0.69
N ILE A 46 16.32 -8.34 0.09
CA ILE A 46 15.14 -8.21 0.95
C ILE A 46 13.89 -8.01 0.11
N LEU A 47 13.90 -7.06 -0.84
CA LEU A 47 12.73 -6.80 -1.69
C LEU A 47 12.36 -7.99 -2.56
N LYS A 48 13.32 -8.78 -3.06
CA LYS A 48 13.02 -10.02 -3.80
C LYS A 48 12.23 -11.01 -2.95
N LYS A 49 12.60 -11.20 -1.68
CA LYS A 49 11.82 -12.07 -0.76
C LYS A 49 10.39 -11.57 -0.59
N PHE A 50 10.20 -10.25 -0.45
CA PHE A 50 8.85 -9.67 -0.41
C PHE A 50 8.09 -9.89 -1.72
N LYS A 51 8.73 -9.67 -2.88
CA LYS A 51 8.12 -9.91 -4.19
C LYS A 51 7.70 -11.36 -4.35
N ASP A 52 8.54 -12.32 -3.93
CA ASP A 52 8.24 -13.75 -3.99
C ASP A 52 7.01 -14.10 -3.14
N THR A 53 6.92 -13.58 -1.91
CA THR A 53 5.73 -13.75 -1.05
C THR A 53 4.48 -13.14 -1.70
N VAL A 54 4.57 -11.89 -2.16
CA VAL A 54 3.44 -11.16 -2.78
C VAL A 54 2.98 -11.82 -4.08
N ARG A 55 3.89 -12.44 -4.84
CA ARG A 55 3.58 -13.08 -6.13
C ARG A 55 2.58 -14.22 -5.97
N ILE A 56 2.69 -15.00 -4.89
CA ILE A 56 1.79 -16.14 -4.61
C ILE A 56 0.55 -15.74 -3.78
N ALA A 57 0.59 -14.59 -3.10
CA ALA A 57 -0.51 -14.10 -2.30
C ALA A 57 -1.74 -13.78 -3.17
N LYS A 58 -2.92 -14.09 -2.63
CA LYS A 58 -4.22 -13.84 -3.27
C LYS A 58 -5.03 -12.83 -2.45
N PRO A 59 -5.84 -11.99 -3.10
CA PRO A 59 -6.79 -11.15 -2.39
C PRO A 59 -7.71 -11.97 -1.49
N ASN A 60 -7.95 -11.50 -0.28
CA ASN A 60 -8.97 -12.06 0.63
C ASN A 60 -10.32 -11.32 0.49
N GLU A 61 -11.31 -11.76 1.27
CA GLU A 61 -12.67 -11.23 1.23
C GLU A 61 -12.76 -9.70 1.48
N ALA A 62 -11.85 -9.11 2.26
CA ALA A 62 -11.84 -7.65 2.44
C ALA A 62 -11.50 -6.92 1.14
N HIS A 63 -10.48 -7.40 0.41
CA HIS A 63 -10.08 -6.84 -0.87
C HIS A 63 -11.19 -7.04 -1.92
N ILE A 64 -11.76 -8.25 -1.95
CA ILE A 64 -12.86 -8.61 -2.86
C ILE A 64 -14.07 -7.71 -2.62
N ALA A 65 -14.43 -7.46 -1.35
CA ALA A 65 -15.54 -6.57 -1.02
C ALA A 65 -15.28 -5.12 -1.44
N LEU A 66 -14.08 -4.59 -1.19
CA LEU A 66 -13.71 -3.24 -1.64
C LEU A 66 -13.81 -3.10 -3.16
N ALA A 67 -13.34 -4.10 -3.91
CA ALA A 67 -13.48 -4.14 -5.36
C ALA A 67 -14.95 -4.26 -5.82
N LYS A 68 -15.71 -5.18 -5.22
CA LYS A 68 -17.13 -5.44 -5.54
C LYS A 68 -18.01 -4.20 -5.39
N TYR A 69 -17.77 -3.39 -4.36
CA TYR A 69 -18.54 -2.18 -4.09
C TYR A 69 -17.93 -0.92 -4.74
N ASP A 70 -16.92 -1.08 -5.62
CA ASP A 70 -16.22 0.02 -6.30
C ASP A 70 -15.74 1.11 -5.31
N ILE A 71 -15.20 0.70 -4.16
CA ILE A 71 -14.69 1.62 -3.13
C ILE A 71 -13.32 2.16 -3.56
N PRO A 72 -13.12 3.49 -3.66
CA PRO A 72 -11.79 4.05 -3.87
C PRO A 72 -10.86 3.71 -2.71
N VAL A 73 -9.66 3.21 -3.03
CA VAL A 73 -8.68 2.74 -2.05
C VAL A 73 -7.44 3.62 -2.08
N ILE A 74 -7.08 4.13 -0.92
CA ILE A 74 -5.74 4.66 -0.63
C ILE A 74 -5.01 3.57 0.15
N THR A 75 -3.86 3.11 -0.33
CA THR A 75 -3.14 2.02 0.32
C THR A 75 -1.68 2.37 0.59
N MET A 76 -1.25 2.02 1.80
CA MET A 76 0.15 2.03 2.22
C MET A 76 0.87 0.71 1.89
N ASN A 77 0.15 -0.27 1.36
CA ASN A 77 0.72 -1.57 0.99
C ASN A 77 1.36 -1.49 -0.39
N ILE A 78 2.40 -2.31 -0.58
CA ILE A 78 3.17 -2.42 -1.82
C ILE A 78 2.91 -3.75 -2.55
N ASP A 79 1.90 -4.51 -2.08
CA ASP A 79 1.57 -5.87 -2.52
C ASP A 79 0.65 -5.93 -3.75
N SER A 80 0.03 -4.80 -4.10
CA SER A 80 -0.94 -4.65 -5.20
C SER A 80 -2.13 -5.63 -5.11
N LEU A 81 -2.47 -6.15 -3.93
CA LEU A 81 -3.62 -7.07 -3.76
C LEU A 81 -4.96 -6.41 -4.09
N HIS A 82 -5.12 -5.11 -3.84
CA HIS A 82 -6.31 -4.35 -4.26
C HIS A 82 -6.53 -4.38 -5.78
N LYS A 83 -5.45 -4.17 -6.54
CA LYS A 83 -5.50 -4.27 -8.01
C LYS A 83 -5.81 -5.70 -8.46
N LYS A 84 -5.17 -6.70 -7.83
CA LYS A 84 -5.45 -8.13 -8.11
C LYS A 84 -6.90 -8.53 -7.77
N ALA A 85 -7.54 -7.86 -6.80
CA ALA A 85 -8.93 -8.07 -6.44
C ALA A 85 -9.92 -7.46 -7.45
N GLY A 86 -9.45 -6.56 -8.33
CA GLY A 86 -10.27 -5.86 -9.31
C GLY A 86 -10.71 -4.46 -8.88
N SER A 87 -10.15 -3.87 -7.82
CA SER A 87 -10.41 -2.47 -7.47
C SER A 87 -9.94 -1.54 -8.60
N LYS A 88 -10.82 -0.64 -9.04
CA LYS A 88 -10.56 0.27 -10.18
C LYS A 88 -9.78 1.53 -9.77
N ASP A 89 -10.14 2.11 -8.63
CA ASP A 89 -9.57 3.35 -8.13
C ASP A 89 -8.63 3.08 -6.94
N VAL A 90 -7.36 2.77 -7.23
CA VAL A 90 -6.34 2.45 -6.22
C VAL A 90 -5.20 3.45 -6.27
N LEU A 91 -5.02 4.20 -5.18
CA LEU A 91 -3.86 5.07 -4.95
C LEU A 91 -2.85 4.39 -4.02
N GLU A 92 -1.76 3.89 -4.60
CA GLU A 92 -0.62 3.31 -3.88
C GLU A 92 0.31 4.42 -3.40
N ILE A 93 0.14 4.89 -2.16
CA ILE A 93 0.91 6.03 -1.64
C ILE A 93 2.33 5.66 -1.21
N HIS A 94 2.62 4.37 -0.99
CA HIS A 94 3.97 3.87 -0.74
C HIS A 94 4.60 3.16 -1.94
N GLY A 95 4.04 3.33 -3.14
CA GLY A 95 4.48 2.65 -4.35
C GLY A 95 4.08 1.17 -4.38
N ASN A 96 4.81 0.35 -5.14
CA ASN A 96 4.51 -1.06 -5.35
C ASN A 96 5.77 -1.88 -5.67
N LEU A 97 5.61 -3.21 -5.62
CA LEU A 97 6.65 -4.15 -6.04
C LEU A 97 6.52 -4.55 -7.52
N GLU A 98 5.81 -3.80 -8.35
CA GLU A 98 5.63 -4.12 -9.78
C GLU A 98 6.72 -3.48 -10.64
N THR A 99 7.25 -2.32 -10.25
CA THR A 99 8.23 -1.60 -11.08
C THR A 99 9.45 -1.10 -10.30
N VAL A 100 10.50 -0.77 -11.06
CA VAL A 100 11.70 -0.07 -10.62
C VAL A 100 12.07 0.99 -11.66
N PHE A 101 12.71 2.08 -11.26
CA PHE A 101 12.99 3.20 -12.16
C PHE A 101 14.44 3.65 -12.10
N CYS A 102 14.97 4.12 -13.23
CA CYS A 102 16.32 4.66 -13.30
C CYS A 102 16.30 6.19 -13.23
N ASN A 103 16.78 6.78 -12.13
CA ASN A 103 16.85 8.24 -11.94
C ASN A 103 17.77 8.97 -12.93
N LYS A 104 18.70 8.26 -13.57
CA LYS A 104 19.65 8.87 -14.51
C LYS A 104 19.07 9.03 -15.91
N CYS A 105 18.22 8.09 -16.35
CA CYS A 105 17.67 8.10 -17.71
C CYS A 105 16.13 8.04 -17.76
N ASN A 106 15.46 8.17 -16.62
CA ASN A 106 14.01 8.23 -16.45
C ASN A 106 13.25 7.05 -17.11
N ARG A 107 13.87 5.87 -17.13
CA ARG A 107 13.23 4.65 -17.63
C ARG A 107 12.68 3.84 -16.47
N GLU A 108 11.45 3.39 -16.63
CA GLU A 108 10.79 2.40 -15.78
C GLU A 108 11.01 1.00 -16.35
N TYR A 109 11.11 0.02 -15.46
CA TYR A 109 11.23 -1.39 -15.77
C TYR A 109 10.30 -2.19 -14.85
N ASP A 110 9.84 -3.34 -15.31
CA ASP A 110 9.25 -4.34 -14.43
C ASP A 110 10.25 -4.74 -13.33
N PHE A 111 9.76 -4.95 -12.11
CA PHE A 111 10.59 -5.33 -10.98
C PHE A 111 11.41 -6.60 -11.24
N ASP A 112 10.92 -7.51 -12.09
CA ASP A 112 11.56 -8.80 -12.36
C ASP A 112 12.97 -8.67 -12.95
N VAL A 113 13.32 -7.51 -13.55
CA VAL A 113 14.70 -7.25 -14.00
C VAL A 113 15.73 -7.31 -12.87
N ILE A 114 15.31 -7.09 -11.62
CA ILE A 114 16.15 -7.12 -10.41
C ILE A 114 16.64 -8.53 -10.07
N TYR A 115 15.95 -9.58 -10.54
CA TYR A 115 16.42 -10.96 -10.35
C TYR A 115 17.70 -11.23 -11.17
N ASP A 116 17.84 -10.57 -12.33
CA ASP A 116 19.03 -10.65 -13.16
C ASP A 116 20.11 -9.63 -12.74
N SER A 117 19.71 -8.36 -12.56
CA SER A 117 20.64 -7.26 -12.32
C SER A 117 19.96 -6.04 -11.72
N ILE A 118 20.58 -5.45 -10.68
CA ILE A 118 20.14 -4.17 -10.09
C ILE A 118 20.53 -2.94 -10.93
N TYR A 119 21.28 -3.13 -12.00
CA TYR A 119 21.76 -2.06 -12.87
C TYR A 119 20.87 -1.85 -14.09
N CYS A 120 20.60 -0.58 -14.39
CA CYS A 120 19.85 -0.15 -15.55
C CYS A 120 20.49 -0.67 -16.85
N LYS A 121 19.69 -1.35 -17.67
CA LYS A 121 20.14 -1.92 -18.95
C LYS A 121 20.72 -0.84 -19.89
N ASN A 122 20.20 0.39 -19.81
CA ASN A 122 20.58 1.52 -20.66
C ASN A 122 21.85 2.26 -20.23
N CYS A 123 21.90 2.74 -18.97
CA CYS A 123 22.95 3.66 -18.52
C CYS A 123 23.81 3.13 -17.37
N LYS A 124 23.58 1.87 -16.96
CA LYS A 124 24.33 1.15 -15.92
C LYS A 124 24.27 1.75 -14.51
N SER A 125 23.48 2.80 -14.28
CA SER A 125 23.14 3.25 -12.93
C SER A 125 22.28 2.23 -12.19
N ILE A 126 22.38 2.20 -10.86
CA ILE A 126 21.52 1.37 -10.01
C ILE A 126 20.06 1.80 -10.20
N LEU A 127 19.17 0.81 -10.35
CA LEU A 127 17.73 1.00 -10.40
C LEU A 127 17.23 1.38 -9.00
N ASN A 128 16.32 2.33 -8.94
CA ASN A 128 15.67 2.77 -7.70
C ASN A 128 14.38 1.95 -7.52
N PRO A 129 14.10 1.41 -6.33
CA PRO A 129 12.84 0.74 -6.07
C PRO A 129 11.66 1.71 -6.19
N ASN A 130 10.54 1.26 -6.79
CA ASN A 130 9.28 1.98 -6.73
C ASN A 130 8.54 1.76 -5.40
N VAL A 131 9.26 1.87 -4.29
CA VAL A 131 8.67 1.83 -2.95
C VAL A 131 9.14 3.03 -2.13
N VAL A 132 8.24 3.60 -1.34
CA VAL A 132 8.57 4.70 -0.43
C VAL A 132 9.26 4.11 0.80
N LEU A 133 10.51 4.55 1.03
CA LEU A 133 11.34 4.10 2.14
C LEU A 133 11.28 5.07 3.32
N TYR A 134 11.70 4.62 4.51
CA TYR A 134 11.93 5.55 5.61
C TYR A 134 12.97 6.61 5.19
N GLY A 135 12.58 7.89 5.28
CA GLY A 135 13.35 9.04 4.81
C GLY A 135 12.87 9.64 3.49
N ASP A 136 11.98 8.95 2.76
CA ASP A 136 11.40 9.46 1.51
C ASP A 136 10.17 10.35 1.78
N MET A 137 9.90 11.26 0.85
CA MET A 137 8.60 11.93 0.76
C MET A 137 7.56 10.99 0.15
N ILE A 138 6.30 11.15 0.55
CA ILE A 138 5.17 10.41 -0.01
C ILE A 138 4.66 11.18 -1.24
N PRO A 139 4.86 10.69 -2.48
CA PRO A 139 4.64 11.50 -3.68
C PRO A 139 3.18 11.91 -3.89
N ASN A 140 2.21 11.04 -3.54
CA ASN A 140 0.79 11.28 -3.76
C ASN A 140 0.01 11.62 -2.48
N TYR A 141 0.70 12.20 -1.49
CA TYR A 141 0.11 12.51 -0.20
C TYR A 141 -1.06 13.51 -0.30
N PHE A 142 -0.90 14.59 -1.07
CA PHE A 142 -1.98 15.58 -1.26
C PHE A 142 -3.15 15.01 -2.05
N THR A 143 -2.89 14.19 -3.07
CA THR A 143 -3.94 13.46 -3.79
C THR A 143 -4.74 12.55 -2.86
N ALA A 144 -4.08 11.89 -1.90
CA ALA A 144 -4.77 11.09 -0.89
C ALA A 144 -5.71 11.96 -0.03
N ILE A 145 -5.27 13.17 0.36
CA ILE A 145 -6.13 14.13 1.07
C ILE A 145 -7.32 14.55 0.21
N ASP A 146 -7.11 14.85 -1.07
CA ASP A 146 -8.19 15.27 -1.97
C ASP A 146 -9.25 14.18 -2.11
N ILE A 147 -8.83 12.92 -2.27
CA ILE A 147 -9.74 11.76 -2.31
C ILE A 147 -10.51 11.64 -0.99
N ILE A 148 -9.82 11.71 0.14
CA ILE A 148 -10.44 11.67 1.48
C ILE A 148 -11.46 12.79 1.65
N SER A 149 -11.13 14.02 1.25
CA SER A 149 -11.97 15.21 1.41
C SER A 149 -13.35 15.07 0.75
N SER A 150 -13.45 14.17 -0.23
CA SER A 150 -14.66 13.92 -0.99
C SER A 150 -15.56 12.83 -0.39
N ALA A 151 -15.18 12.22 0.73
CA ALA A 151 -15.88 11.10 1.36
C ALA A 151 -16.81 11.54 2.50
N ASP A 152 -17.92 10.82 2.68
CA ASP A 152 -18.74 10.91 3.89
C ASP A 152 -18.16 10.05 5.02
N ILE A 153 -17.52 8.94 4.64
CA ILE A 153 -16.92 7.97 5.55
C ILE A 153 -15.52 7.56 5.05
N LEU A 154 -14.53 7.72 5.92
CA LEU A 154 -13.21 7.09 5.76
C LEU A 154 -13.21 5.73 6.48
N LEU A 155 -13.16 4.65 5.72
CA LEU A 155 -13.00 3.29 6.21
C LEU A 155 -11.50 2.96 6.33
N VAL A 156 -10.99 2.91 7.54
CA VAL A 156 -9.60 2.58 7.83
C VAL A 156 -9.49 1.08 8.12
N VAL A 157 -8.65 0.36 7.37
CA VAL A 157 -8.55 -1.10 7.45
C VAL A 157 -7.12 -1.55 7.68
N GLY A 158 -6.90 -2.36 8.71
CA GLY A 158 -5.63 -3.05 8.95
C GLY A 158 -4.44 -2.11 9.14
N THR A 159 -4.63 -0.98 9.81
CA THR A 159 -3.56 -0.01 10.07
C THR A 159 -3.13 -0.08 11.54
N SER A 160 -1.84 -0.26 11.80
CA SER A 160 -1.32 -0.28 13.18
C SER A 160 -1.13 1.13 13.78
N PHE A 161 -1.27 2.18 12.98
CA PHE A 161 -1.02 3.58 13.36
C PHE A 161 0.40 3.86 13.89
N TYR A 162 1.31 2.90 13.74
CA TYR A 162 2.69 3.04 14.17
C TYR A 162 3.40 4.15 13.39
N THR A 163 3.21 4.19 12.07
CA THR A 163 3.75 5.25 11.22
C THR A 163 2.84 6.46 11.23
N SER A 164 3.42 7.66 11.21
CA SER A 164 2.66 8.92 11.25
C SER A 164 1.67 9.07 10.09
N THR A 165 1.95 8.49 8.91
CA THR A 165 1.13 8.62 7.70
C THR A 165 -0.35 8.30 7.94
N SER A 166 -0.67 7.11 8.47
CA SER A 166 -2.06 6.72 8.72
C SER A 166 -2.72 7.60 9.77
N SER A 167 -1.99 7.94 10.84
CA SER A 167 -2.51 8.77 11.93
C SER A 167 -2.82 10.18 11.46
N ASP A 168 -1.96 10.74 10.62
CA ASP A 168 -2.11 12.07 10.04
C ASP A 168 -3.25 12.10 9.00
N LEU A 169 -3.34 11.14 8.08
CA LEU A 169 -4.48 11.07 7.15
C LEU A 169 -5.84 10.92 7.88
N VAL A 170 -5.88 10.14 8.96
CA VAL A 170 -7.09 10.02 9.81
C VAL A 170 -7.38 11.32 10.55
N TYR A 171 -6.36 12.01 11.07
CA TYR A 171 -6.52 13.31 11.70
C TYR A 171 -7.09 14.34 10.71
N ARG A 172 -6.54 14.40 9.48
CA ARG A 172 -7.04 15.25 8.40
C ARG A 172 -8.51 14.96 8.09
N ALA A 173 -8.89 13.70 7.94
CA ALA A 173 -10.28 13.32 7.72
C ALA A 173 -11.22 13.83 8.83
N LYS A 174 -10.85 13.62 10.10
CA LYS A 174 -11.63 14.12 11.25
C LYS A 174 -11.73 15.64 11.28
N SER A 175 -10.65 16.35 10.92
CA SER A 175 -10.65 17.81 10.88
C SER A 175 -11.60 18.40 9.81
N LEU A 176 -11.93 17.60 8.79
CA LEU A 176 -12.89 17.94 7.74
C LEU A 176 -14.33 17.49 8.08
N GLY A 177 -14.57 16.93 9.27
CA GLY A 177 -15.88 16.42 9.69
C GLY A 177 -16.26 15.06 9.11
N ILE A 178 -15.31 14.36 8.46
CA ILE A 178 -15.54 13.05 7.85
C ILE A 178 -15.66 11.99 8.95
N LYS A 179 -16.66 11.11 8.83
CA LYS A 179 -16.82 9.99 9.77
C LYS A 179 -15.71 8.97 9.56
N VAL A 180 -15.07 8.52 10.62
CA VAL A 180 -14.01 7.50 10.54
C VAL A 180 -14.52 6.18 11.12
N LYS A 181 -14.50 5.12 10.31
CA LYS A 181 -14.75 3.74 10.74
C LYS A 181 -13.43 2.98 10.67
N ILE A 182 -13.01 2.36 11.78
CA ILE A 182 -11.79 1.55 11.85
C ILE A 182 -12.16 0.07 11.94
N ILE A 183 -11.50 -0.77 11.14
CA ILE A 183 -11.59 -2.24 11.15
C ILE A 183 -10.17 -2.81 11.05
N ASN A 184 -9.57 -3.17 12.18
CA ASN A 184 -8.18 -3.68 12.20
C ASN A 184 -8.10 -5.21 12.39
N GLU A 185 -9.08 -5.80 13.05
CA GLU A 185 -9.15 -7.25 13.29
C GLU A 185 -10.25 -7.85 12.43
N ARG A 186 -10.05 -9.10 11.98
CA ARG A 186 -11.03 -9.85 11.16
C ARG A 186 -11.54 -9.03 9.98
N ALA A 187 -10.63 -8.34 9.29
CA ALA A 187 -10.98 -7.42 8.21
C ALA A 187 -11.70 -8.17 7.07
N GLU A 188 -11.30 -9.41 6.81
CA GLU A 188 -11.90 -10.33 5.86
C GLU A 188 -13.38 -10.63 6.14
N GLU A 189 -13.84 -10.49 7.38
CA GLU A 189 -15.26 -10.65 7.75
C GLU A 189 -15.97 -9.30 7.88
N LEU A 190 -15.36 -8.37 8.61
CA LEU A 190 -16.03 -7.13 9.04
C LEU A 190 -16.08 -6.06 7.94
N VAL A 191 -15.15 -6.06 6.97
CA VAL A 191 -15.21 -5.13 5.83
C VAL A 191 -16.41 -5.46 4.93
N PRO A 192 -16.62 -6.71 4.48
CA PRO A 192 -17.83 -7.08 3.74
C PRO A 192 -19.13 -6.71 4.47
N GLU A 193 -19.26 -7.05 5.75
CA GLU A 193 -20.45 -6.75 6.56
C GLU A 193 -20.74 -5.24 6.65
N PHE A 194 -19.69 -4.45 6.89
CA PHE A 194 -19.81 -3.01 6.96
C PHE A 194 -20.27 -2.40 5.64
N LEU A 195 -19.64 -2.82 4.53
CA LEU A 195 -20.00 -2.32 3.21
C LEU A 195 -21.40 -2.75 2.81
N GLU A 196 -21.81 -3.98 3.08
CA GLU A 196 -23.19 -4.42 2.81
C GLU A 196 -24.23 -3.54 3.54
N LYS A 197 -23.96 -3.19 4.80
CA LYS A 197 -24.86 -2.33 5.59
C LYS A 197 -24.93 -0.90 5.06
N VAL A 198 -23.79 -0.32 4.69
CA VAL A 198 -23.70 1.10 4.29
C VAL A 198 -24.05 1.34 2.82
N MET A 199 -23.80 0.34 1.97
CA MET A 199 -24.00 0.41 0.53
C MET A 199 -25.36 -0.13 0.09
N ARG A 200 -26.13 -0.78 0.98
CA ARG A 200 -27.53 -1.12 0.70
C ARG A 200 -28.31 0.17 0.35
N LYS A 201 -28.84 0.18 -0.87
CA LYS A 201 -29.94 1.07 -1.25
C LYS A 201 -31.19 0.48 -0.59
N ASP A 202 -31.87 1.27 0.23
CA ASP A 202 -33.30 1.01 0.47
C ASP A 202 -34.05 1.05 -0.88
#